data_AF-A0A915V4D1-F1
#
_entry.id   AF-A0A915V4D1-F1
#
_cell.length_a   1.000
_cell.length_b   1.000
_cell.length_c   1.000
_cell.angle_alpha   90.00
_cell.angle_beta   90.00
_cell.angle_gamma   90.00
#
_symmetry.space_group_name_H-M   'P 1'
#
loop_
_entity.id
_entity.type
_entity.pdbx_description
1 polymer ?
#
loop_
_entity_poly.entity_id
_entity_poly.type
_entity_poly.pdbx_seq_one_letter_code
_entity_poly.pdbx_strand_id
1 'polypeptide(L)'
;MLGALAMLTEVLTALDQGNFQQAEQLLATLPPGDARVLLCRGQLYLKTNRLEAAESDFRQLLRLNCGPKLMQMARRGLEKIEQIRQQQRQQAILETHTVLGVEQQGVLILEGVTASEQRLLLARLLATMFKIDPYTARLLIPSQGWRLIRTGNFAELTVYCQELKQQGFALFCVPLEALTATPVLQVRYFAALEPQPRVVCTTSLSSEPVEFTFTWSQVSQRVEGLLPIFEQVFDRDRQGKVTRKEQIQDHAQCCDLHLLQQNQILRFYRGGYQFHQGIPLSKVAEVIQSELHLDQNTSWAKWRQLSSLWQQHCGDRPVWQDFTSFAETALDFTELLSKIPPHIHLFRREDSPWDAAFMLYSSLAFHRARSGSNR
;
A
#
# COMPACT_ATOMS: atom_id res chain seq x y z
N MET A 1 -48.38 -0.84 -30.91
CA MET A 1 -48.21 -0.19 -29.59
C MET A 1 -48.99 -0.85 -28.46
N LEU A 2 -50.20 -1.39 -28.68
CA LEU A 2 -50.99 -2.07 -27.62
C LEU A 2 -50.35 -3.37 -27.08
N GLY A 3 -49.72 -4.18 -27.92
CA GLY A 3 -49.09 -5.45 -27.50
C GLY A 3 -47.90 -5.30 -26.55
N ALA A 4 -47.04 -4.29 -26.76
CA ALA A 4 -45.87 -4.05 -25.90
C ALA A 4 -46.24 -3.58 -24.48
N LEU A 5 -47.35 -2.83 -24.35
CA LEU A 5 -47.87 -2.37 -23.07
C LEU A 5 -48.49 -3.54 -22.27
N ALA A 6 -49.20 -4.45 -22.94
CA ALA A 6 -49.73 -5.67 -22.33
C ALA A 6 -48.61 -6.57 -21.82
N MET A 7 -47.58 -6.82 -22.64
CA MET A 7 -46.43 -7.63 -22.24
C MET A 7 -45.61 -7.02 -21.09
N LEU A 8 -45.45 -5.70 -21.03
CA LEU A 8 -44.83 -5.04 -19.88
C LEU A 8 -45.66 -5.24 -18.58
N THR A 9 -46.97 -5.31 -18.69
CA THR A 9 -47.86 -5.55 -17.54
C THR A 9 -47.74 -6.99 -17.04
N GLU A 10 -47.59 -7.96 -17.96
CA GLU A 10 -47.30 -9.36 -17.65
C GLU A 10 -45.93 -9.53 -16.99
N VAL A 11 -44.90 -8.81 -17.46
CA VAL A 11 -43.58 -8.79 -16.82
C VAL A 11 -43.67 -8.31 -15.37
N LEU A 12 -44.39 -7.21 -15.11
CA LEU A 12 -44.55 -6.69 -13.75
C LEU A 12 -45.29 -7.69 -12.84
N THR A 13 -46.31 -8.36 -13.38
CA THR A 13 -47.06 -9.38 -12.66
C THR A 13 -46.18 -10.58 -12.32
N ALA A 14 -45.37 -11.06 -13.28
CA ALA A 14 -44.42 -12.14 -13.05
C ALA A 14 -43.35 -11.76 -12.01
N LEU A 15 -42.86 -10.51 -12.04
CA LEU A 15 -41.91 -10.00 -11.05
C LEU A 15 -42.50 -9.92 -9.63
N ASP A 16 -43.76 -9.53 -9.50
CA ASP A 16 -44.45 -9.43 -8.21
C ASP A 16 -44.79 -10.82 -7.64
N GLN A 17 -45.07 -11.79 -8.50
CA GLN A 17 -45.31 -13.19 -8.12
C GLN A 17 -44.03 -14.00 -7.87
N GLY A 18 -42.84 -13.44 -8.13
CA GLY A 18 -41.56 -14.15 -7.97
C GLY A 18 -41.21 -15.11 -9.12
N ASN A 19 -41.97 -15.08 -10.23
CA ASN A 19 -41.74 -15.92 -11.40
C ASN A 19 -40.63 -15.34 -12.30
N PHE A 20 -39.39 -15.36 -11.80
CA PHE A 20 -38.25 -14.69 -12.44
C PHE A 20 -37.89 -15.24 -13.83
N GLN A 21 -38.00 -16.56 -14.04
CA GLN A 21 -37.75 -17.17 -15.36
C GLN A 21 -38.75 -16.68 -16.42
N GLN A 22 -40.02 -16.59 -16.05
CA GLN A 22 -41.07 -16.09 -16.94
C GLN A 22 -40.86 -14.61 -17.25
N ALA A 23 -40.51 -13.80 -16.24
CA ALA A 23 -40.18 -12.40 -16.44
C ALA A 23 -38.98 -12.21 -17.39
N GLU A 24 -37.95 -13.06 -17.28
CA GLU A 24 -36.76 -13.03 -18.16
C GLU A 24 -37.10 -13.39 -19.61
N GLN A 25 -37.91 -14.42 -19.83
CA GLN A 25 -38.39 -14.82 -21.16
C GLN A 25 -39.22 -13.73 -21.82
N LEU A 26 -40.15 -13.13 -21.07
CA LEU A 26 -40.96 -12.02 -21.57
C LEU A 26 -40.09 -10.81 -21.92
N LEU A 27 -39.13 -10.45 -21.06
CA LEU A 27 -38.21 -9.34 -21.33
C LEU A 27 -37.32 -9.57 -22.55
N ALA A 28 -36.93 -10.81 -22.86
CA ALA A 28 -36.12 -11.12 -24.04
C ALA A 28 -36.82 -10.83 -25.38
N THR A 29 -38.15 -10.82 -25.39
CA THR A 29 -38.96 -10.51 -26.57
C THR A 29 -39.17 -9.01 -26.80
N LEU A 30 -38.82 -8.17 -25.82
CA LEU A 30 -39.03 -6.73 -25.86
C LEU A 30 -37.77 -5.97 -26.31
N PRO A 31 -37.92 -4.76 -26.89
CA PRO A 31 -36.78 -3.96 -27.34
C PRO A 31 -35.83 -3.60 -26.16
N PRO A 32 -34.55 -3.99 -26.20
CA PRO A 32 -33.64 -3.88 -25.05
C PRO A 32 -33.25 -2.44 -24.69
N GLY A 33 -33.50 -1.47 -25.57
CA GLY A 33 -33.22 -0.05 -25.37
C GLY A 33 -34.41 0.77 -24.85
N ASP A 34 -35.60 0.18 -24.71
CA ASP A 34 -36.77 0.89 -24.18
C ASP A 34 -36.58 1.17 -22.67
N ALA A 35 -36.84 2.41 -22.25
CA ALA A 35 -36.70 2.84 -20.86
C ALA A 35 -37.50 1.98 -19.86
N ARG A 36 -38.69 1.50 -20.23
CA ARG A 36 -39.51 0.63 -19.37
C ARG A 36 -38.97 -0.79 -19.29
N VAL A 37 -38.40 -1.28 -20.40
CA VAL A 37 -37.74 -2.60 -20.46
C VAL A 37 -36.49 -2.60 -19.60
N LEU A 38 -35.64 -1.55 -19.71
CA LEU A 38 -34.47 -1.37 -18.85
C LEU A 38 -34.83 -1.32 -17.36
N LEU A 39 -35.90 -0.61 -17.01
CA LEU A 39 -36.37 -0.57 -15.62
C LEU A 39 -36.77 -1.95 -15.11
N CYS A 40 -37.58 -2.69 -15.87
CA CYS A 40 -38.04 -4.03 -15.49
C CYS A 40 -36.88 -5.04 -15.41
N ARG A 41 -35.94 -4.97 -16.36
CA ARG A 41 -34.74 -5.82 -16.36
C ARG A 41 -33.83 -5.51 -15.17
N GLY A 42 -33.60 -4.24 -14.86
CA GLY A 42 -32.89 -3.82 -13.65
C GLY A 42 -33.55 -4.32 -12.36
N GLN A 43 -34.88 -4.31 -12.28
CA GLN A 43 -35.63 -4.86 -11.14
C GLN A 43 -35.53 -6.39 -11.04
N LEU A 44 -35.61 -7.09 -12.17
CA LEU A 44 -35.39 -8.54 -12.23
C LEU A 44 -34.01 -8.90 -11.71
N TYR A 45 -32.98 -8.21 -12.20
CA TYR A 45 -31.60 -8.41 -11.78
C TYR A 45 -31.40 -8.10 -10.29
N LEU A 46 -32.02 -7.04 -9.78
CA LEU A 46 -32.00 -6.72 -8.36
C LEU A 46 -32.61 -7.85 -7.51
N LYS A 47 -33.79 -8.36 -7.90
CA LYS A 47 -34.48 -9.45 -7.17
C LYS A 47 -33.74 -10.79 -7.27
N THR A 48 -32.92 -10.98 -8.30
CA THR A 48 -32.12 -12.20 -8.52
C THR A 48 -30.66 -12.04 -8.07
N ASN A 49 -30.35 -10.99 -7.30
CA ASN A 49 -29.01 -10.68 -6.77
C ASN A 49 -27.91 -10.50 -7.84
N ARG A 50 -28.30 -10.14 -9.07
CA ARG A 50 -27.38 -9.79 -10.18
C ARG A 50 -27.10 -8.29 -10.16
N LEU A 51 -26.39 -7.83 -9.13
CA LEU A 51 -26.29 -6.40 -8.78
C LEU A 51 -25.60 -5.55 -9.85
N GLU A 52 -24.53 -6.06 -10.48
CA GLU A 52 -23.76 -5.35 -11.51
C GLU A 52 -24.61 -5.12 -12.76
N ALA A 53 -25.36 -6.14 -13.18
CA ALA A 53 -26.28 -6.05 -14.31
C ALA A 53 -27.44 -5.08 -14.01
N ALA A 54 -27.99 -5.13 -12.79
CA ALA A 54 -29.03 -4.21 -12.34
C ALA A 54 -28.55 -2.75 -12.36
N GLU A 55 -27.35 -2.49 -11.85
CA GLU A 55 -26.75 -1.16 -11.82
C GLU A 55 -26.50 -0.61 -13.23
N SER A 56 -25.99 -1.45 -14.13
CA SER A 56 -25.78 -1.08 -15.54
C SER A 56 -27.07 -0.59 -16.19
N ASP A 57 -28.16 -1.35 -16.02
CA ASP A 57 -29.46 -1.01 -16.59
C ASP A 57 -30.05 0.27 -15.99
N PHE A 58 -29.97 0.46 -14.67
CA PHE A 58 -30.45 1.70 -14.04
C PHE A 58 -29.62 2.92 -14.46
N ARG A 59 -28.29 2.79 -14.60
CA ARG A 59 -27.44 3.89 -15.10
C ARG A 59 -27.72 4.20 -16.56
N GLN A 60 -27.95 3.19 -17.40
CA GLN A 60 -28.36 3.40 -18.79
C GLN A 60 -29.70 4.12 -18.87
N LEU A 61 -30.68 3.72 -18.04
CA LEU A 61 -31.98 4.36 -17.95
C LEU A 61 -31.89 5.86 -17.61
N LEU A 62 -30.98 6.25 -16.71
CA LEU A 62 -30.74 7.65 -16.36
C LEU A 62 -30.12 8.48 -17.50
N ARG A 63 -29.47 7.84 -18.48
CA ARG A 63 -28.90 8.52 -19.66
C ARG A 63 -29.93 8.76 -20.77
N LEU A 64 -31.04 8.02 -20.80
CA LEU A 64 -32.04 8.06 -21.88
C LEU A 64 -33.02 9.24 -21.79
N ASN A 65 -32.80 10.20 -20.89
CA ASN A 65 -33.70 11.34 -20.65
C ASN A 65 -35.18 10.93 -20.56
N CYS A 66 -35.45 9.87 -19.77
CA CYS A 66 -36.79 9.33 -19.58
C CYS A 66 -37.59 10.19 -18.57
N GLY A 67 -38.92 10.13 -18.61
CA GLY A 67 -39.77 10.95 -17.73
C GLY A 67 -39.44 10.81 -16.23
N PRO A 68 -39.75 11.83 -15.40
CA PRO A 68 -39.26 11.95 -14.02
C PRO A 68 -39.58 10.75 -13.12
N LYS A 69 -40.72 10.08 -13.34
CA LYS A 69 -41.12 8.88 -12.59
C LYS A 69 -40.15 7.71 -12.82
N LEU A 70 -39.74 7.46 -14.06
CA LEU A 70 -38.80 6.38 -14.38
C LEU A 70 -37.41 6.68 -13.83
N MET A 71 -36.95 7.93 -13.93
CA MET A 71 -35.70 8.36 -13.31
C MET A 71 -35.69 8.17 -11.79
N GLN A 72 -36.78 8.52 -11.11
CA GLN A 72 -36.91 8.31 -9.66
C GLN A 72 -36.86 6.82 -9.29
N MET A 73 -37.50 5.96 -10.08
CA MET A 73 -37.46 4.52 -9.86
C MET A 73 -36.06 3.95 -10.08
N ALA A 74 -35.33 4.42 -11.10
CA ALA A 74 -33.94 4.04 -11.34
C ALA A 74 -33.03 4.42 -10.15
N ARG A 75 -33.17 5.65 -9.64
CA ARG A 75 -32.42 6.13 -8.46
C ARG A 75 -32.70 5.28 -7.22
N ARG A 76 -33.97 4.97 -6.94
CA ARG A 76 -34.34 4.04 -5.85
C ARG A 76 -33.76 2.64 -6.04
N GLY A 77 -33.67 2.17 -7.29
CA GLY A 77 -33.02 0.90 -7.63
C GLY A 77 -31.54 0.92 -7.26
N LEU A 78 -30.83 1.98 -7.64
CA LEU A 78 -29.41 2.19 -7.29
C LEU A 78 -29.20 2.32 -5.78
N GLU A 79 -30.07 3.03 -5.07
CA GLU A 79 -30.04 3.13 -3.60
C GLU A 79 -30.17 1.75 -2.93
N LYS A 80 -31.08 0.90 -3.42
CA LYS A 80 -31.23 -0.48 -2.91
C LYS A 80 -30.00 -1.34 -3.18
N ILE A 81 -29.39 -1.23 -4.36
CA ILE A 81 -28.15 -1.95 -4.68
C ILE A 81 -27.05 -1.56 -3.69
N GLU A 82 -26.90 -0.27 -3.41
CA GLU A 82 -25.90 0.22 -2.46
C GLU A 82 -26.16 -0.31 -1.04
N GLN A 83 -27.41 -0.32 -0.60
CA GLN A 83 -27.80 -0.90 0.70
C GLN A 83 -27.46 -2.39 0.80
N ILE A 84 -27.76 -3.18 -0.23
CA ILE A 84 -27.44 -4.61 -0.27
C ILE A 84 -25.92 -4.82 -0.21
N ARG A 85 -25.15 -4.08 -1.01
CA ARG A 85 -23.68 -4.17 -0.98
C ARG A 85 -23.11 -3.78 0.38
N GLN A 86 -23.63 -2.73 1.00
CA GLN A 86 -23.20 -2.31 2.34
C GLN A 86 -23.50 -3.39 3.39
N GLN A 87 -24.66 -4.05 3.32
CA GLN A 87 -25.01 -5.15 4.21
C GLN A 87 -24.11 -6.37 4.00
N GLN A 88 -23.91 -6.79 2.74
CA GLN A 88 -23.00 -7.88 2.39
C GLN A 88 -21.58 -7.62 2.89
N ARG A 89 -21.09 -6.39 2.73
CA ARG A 89 -19.79 -5.99 3.24
C ARG A 89 -19.73 -6.04 4.76
N GLN A 90 -20.73 -5.48 5.46
CA GLN A 90 -20.75 -5.50 6.93
C GLN A 90 -20.74 -6.94 7.46
N GLN A 91 -21.46 -7.84 6.81
CA GLN A 91 -21.48 -9.26 7.13
C GLN A 91 -20.09 -9.89 6.91
N ALA A 92 -19.45 -9.63 5.76
CA ALA A 92 -18.10 -10.13 5.48
C ALA A 92 -17.06 -9.60 6.49
N ILE A 93 -17.20 -8.38 6.98
CA ILE A 93 -16.33 -7.80 8.02
C ILE A 93 -16.51 -8.56 9.33
N LEU A 94 -17.75 -8.83 9.74
CA LEU A 94 -18.03 -9.60 10.97
C LEU A 94 -17.47 -11.02 10.87
N GLU A 95 -17.66 -11.70 9.74
CA GLU A 95 -17.11 -13.04 9.50
C GLU A 95 -15.58 -13.02 9.56
N THR A 96 -14.93 -12.07 8.88
CA THR A 96 -13.47 -11.90 8.91
C THR A 96 -12.97 -11.61 10.33
N HIS A 97 -13.71 -10.79 11.08
CA HIS A 97 -13.39 -10.49 12.47
C HIS A 97 -13.43 -11.74 13.36
N THR A 98 -14.44 -12.62 13.20
CA THR A 98 -14.51 -13.88 13.96
C THR A 98 -13.34 -14.82 13.66
N VAL A 99 -12.85 -14.84 12.42
CA VAL A 99 -11.69 -15.65 12.01
C VAL A 99 -10.39 -15.10 12.61
N LEU A 100 -10.21 -13.78 12.61
CA LEU A 100 -9.02 -13.14 13.16
C LEU A 100 -8.98 -13.17 14.69
N GLY A 101 -10.13 -13.29 15.35
CA GLY A 101 -10.28 -13.48 16.79
C GLY A 101 -9.98 -12.26 17.68
N VAL A 102 -9.15 -11.32 17.21
CA VAL A 102 -8.72 -10.13 17.96
C VAL A 102 -8.96 -8.85 17.15
N GLU A 103 -9.54 -7.84 17.81
CA GLU A 103 -9.59 -6.48 17.27
C GLU A 103 -8.18 -5.91 17.20
N GLN A 104 -7.67 -5.75 15.98
CA GLN A 104 -6.36 -5.17 15.72
C GLN A 104 -6.43 -4.07 14.67
N GLN A 105 -5.58 -3.07 14.81
CA GLN A 105 -5.39 -2.04 13.78
C GLN A 105 -4.52 -2.60 12.65
N GLY A 106 -4.71 -2.09 11.44
CA GLY A 106 -3.90 -2.43 10.29
C GLY A 106 -3.71 -1.25 9.34
N VAL A 107 -2.90 -1.51 8.33
CA VAL A 107 -2.63 -0.58 7.24
C VAL A 107 -3.03 -1.21 5.91
N LEU A 108 -3.51 -0.37 4.99
CA LEU A 108 -3.85 -0.76 3.64
C LEU A 108 -2.92 -0.01 2.67
N ILE A 109 -2.15 -0.79 1.91
CA ILE A 109 -1.15 -0.31 0.96
C ILE A 109 -1.62 -0.57 -0.46
N LEU A 110 -1.60 0.47 -1.28
CA LEU A 110 -1.89 0.41 -2.71
C LEU A 110 -0.59 0.44 -3.51
N GLU A 111 -0.45 -0.46 -4.48
CA GLU A 111 0.65 -0.46 -5.43
C GLU A 111 0.35 0.49 -6.61
N GLY A 112 1.40 0.97 -7.28
CA GLY A 112 1.32 1.92 -8.38
C GLY A 112 0.37 1.49 -9.50
N VAL A 113 -0.52 2.40 -9.91
CA VAL A 113 -1.46 2.18 -11.02
C VAL A 113 -1.12 3.13 -12.16
N THR A 114 -0.63 2.59 -13.26
CA THR A 114 -0.15 3.37 -14.42
C THR A 114 -1.27 3.65 -15.42
N ALA A 115 -2.16 2.70 -15.68
CA ALA A 115 -3.21 2.82 -16.70
C ALA A 115 -4.31 3.83 -16.30
N SER A 116 -4.52 4.88 -17.10
CA SER A 116 -5.46 5.97 -16.81
C SER A 116 -6.91 5.49 -16.56
N GLU A 117 -7.38 4.52 -17.34
CA GLU A 117 -8.73 3.96 -17.18
C GLU A 117 -8.90 3.22 -15.85
N GLN A 118 -7.90 2.41 -15.47
CA GLN A 118 -7.87 1.72 -14.19
C GLN A 118 -7.82 2.71 -13.02
N ARG A 119 -7.06 3.80 -13.15
CA ARG A 119 -7.03 4.88 -12.14
C ARG A 119 -8.40 5.52 -11.95
N LEU A 120 -9.15 5.77 -13.02
CA LEU A 120 -10.51 6.34 -12.93
C LEU A 120 -11.48 5.37 -12.27
N LEU A 121 -11.41 4.07 -12.62
CA LEU A 121 -12.21 3.03 -11.98
C LEU A 121 -11.90 2.94 -10.49
N LEU A 122 -10.62 2.84 -10.12
CA LEU A 122 -10.18 2.74 -8.74
C LEU A 122 -10.59 3.96 -7.92
N ALA A 123 -10.47 5.17 -8.47
CA ALA A 123 -10.89 6.39 -7.78
C ALA A 123 -12.38 6.35 -7.41
N ARG A 124 -13.24 5.83 -8.31
CA ARG A 124 -14.67 5.66 -8.03
C ARG A 124 -14.91 4.62 -6.94
N LEU A 125 -14.23 3.47 -7.02
CA LEU A 125 -14.34 2.41 -6.02
C LEU A 125 -13.91 2.90 -4.63
N LEU A 126 -12.76 3.58 -4.54
CA LEU A 126 -12.24 4.15 -3.30
C LEU A 126 -13.16 5.25 -2.75
N ALA A 127 -13.71 6.12 -3.60
CA ALA A 127 -14.65 7.16 -3.18
C ALA A 127 -15.89 6.56 -2.48
N THR A 128 -16.49 5.53 -3.10
CA THR A 128 -17.63 4.82 -2.51
C THR A 128 -17.25 4.07 -1.24
N MET A 129 -16.16 3.29 -1.29
CA MET A 129 -15.71 2.44 -0.20
C MET A 129 -15.29 3.24 1.03
N PHE A 130 -14.61 4.38 0.83
CA PHE A 130 -14.11 5.22 1.90
C PHE A 130 -15.06 6.35 2.26
N LYS A 131 -16.17 6.50 1.53
CA LYS A 131 -17.15 7.59 1.70
C LYS A 131 -16.50 8.97 1.62
N ILE A 132 -15.59 9.13 0.67
CA ILE A 132 -14.89 10.38 0.36
C ILE A 132 -15.28 10.85 -1.04
N ASP A 133 -14.99 12.12 -1.36
CA ASP A 133 -15.29 12.64 -2.68
C ASP A 133 -14.34 12.04 -3.76
N PRO A 134 -14.76 12.01 -5.04
CA PRO A 134 -13.96 11.42 -6.12
C PRO A 134 -12.61 12.10 -6.36
N TYR A 135 -12.46 13.38 -6.03
CA TYR A 135 -11.21 14.10 -6.20
C TYR A 135 -10.19 13.65 -5.16
N THR A 136 -10.58 13.61 -3.88
CA THR A 136 -9.74 13.08 -2.79
C THR A 136 -9.36 11.63 -3.05
N ALA A 137 -10.30 10.79 -3.47
CA ALA A 137 -10.02 9.39 -3.81
C ALA A 137 -8.99 9.24 -4.94
N ARG A 138 -9.03 10.13 -5.95
CA ARG A 138 -8.05 10.14 -7.03
C ARG A 138 -6.64 10.51 -6.54
N LEU A 139 -6.53 11.40 -5.55
CA LEU A 139 -5.25 11.78 -4.96
C LEU A 139 -4.58 10.64 -4.20
N LEU A 140 -5.32 9.63 -3.73
CA LEU A 140 -4.78 8.46 -3.04
C LEU A 140 -4.06 7.47 -3.98
N ILE A 141 -4.20 7.59 -5.30
CA ILE A 141 -3.72 6.57 -6.24
C ILE A 141 -2.31 6.91 -6.72
N PRO A 142 -1.27 6.17 -6.28
CA PRO A 142 0.10 6.39 -6.75
C PRO A 142 0.25 6.00 -8.22
N SER A 143 1.12 6.69 -8.96
CA SER A 143 1.51 6.28 -10.32
C SER A 143 2.54 5.15 -10.30
N GLN A 144 3.40 5.13 -9.29
CA GLN A 144 4.49 4.18 -9.07
C GLN A 144 4.71 3.94 -7.57
N GLY A 145 5.41 2.85 -7.24
CA GLY A 145 5.74 2.51 -5.86
C GLY A 145 4.52 2.16 -5.02
N TRP A 146 4.68 2.29 -3.70
CA TRP A 146 3.61 2.03 -2.73
C TRP A 146 3.08 3.32 -2.15
N ARG A 147 1.80 3.28 -1.75
CA ARG A 147 1.20 4.33 -0.94
C ARG A 147 0.37 3.74 0.19
N LEU A 148 0.55 4.27 1.39
CA LEU A 148 -0.38 4.07 2.49
C LEU A 148 -1.66 4.87 2.18
N ILE A 149 -2.77 4.17 1.94
CA ILE A 149 -4.04 4.81 1.55
C ILE A 149 -5.07 4.81 2.67
N ARG A 150 -4.93 3.93 3.67
CA ARG A 150 -5.83 3.89 4.82
C ARG A 150 -5.23 3.16 6.02
N THR A 151 -5.62 3.58 7.21
CA THR A 151 -5.43 2.88 8.49
C THR A 151 -6.80 2.61 9.12
N GLY A 152 -6.91 1.59 9.96
CA GLY A 152 -8.20 1.25 10.60
C GLY A 152 -8.26 -0.17 11.13
N ASN A 153 -9.46 -0.68 11.34
CA ASN A 153 -9.69 -2.07 11.77
C ASN A 153 -9.19 -3.04 10.70
N PHE A 154 -8.34 -4.00 11.08
CA PHE A 154 -7.69 -4.89 10.14
C PHE A 154 -8.66 -5.83 9.41
N ALA A 155 -9.74 -6.28 10.06
CA ALA A 155 -10.78 -7.09 9.42
C ALA A 155 -11.48 -6.31 8.31
N GLU A 156 -11.84 -5.05 8.59
CA GLU A 156 -12.43 -4.13 7.60
C GLU A 156 -11.48 -3.91 6.40
N LEU A 157 -10.21 -3.59 6.68
CA LEU A 157 -9.21 -3.39 5.63
C LEU A 157 -8.98 -4.66 4.79
N THR A 158 -9.04 -5.84 5.40
CA THR A 158 -8.90 -7.12 4.71
C THR A 158 -10.05 -7.34 3.71
N VAL A 159 -11.28 -7.02 4.10
CA VAL A 159 -12.44 -7.08 3.19
C VAL A 159 -12.29 -6.10 2.03
N TYR A 160 -11.90 -4.85 2.29
CA TYR A 160 -11.60 -3.88 1.23
C TYR A 160 -10.50 -4.37 0.28
N CYS A 161 -9.47 -5.02 0.84
CA CYS A 161 -8.39 -5.60 0.07
C CYS A 161 -8.86 -6.70 -0.86
N GLN A 162 -9.71 -7.60 -0.37
CA GLN A 162 -10.29 -8.68 -1.17
C GLN A 162 -11.20 -8.13 -2.29
N GLU A 163 -12.09 -7.19 -1.98
CA GLU A 163 -12.99 -6.57 -2.96
C GLU A 163 -12.21 -5.93 -4.11
N LEU A 164 -11.17 -5.14 -3.81
CA LEU A 164 -10.37 -4.46 -4.84
C LEU A 164 -9.46 -5.44 -5.60
N LYS A 165 -8.94 -6.49 -4.96
CA LYS A 165 -8.19 -7.56 -5.64
C LYS A 165 -9.04 -8.31 -6.67
N GLN A 166 -10.31 -8.57 -6.34
CA GLN A 166 -11.25 -9.18 -7.29
C GLN A 166 -11.50 -8.27 -8.52
N GLN A 167 -11.31 -6.96 -8.39
CA GLN A 167 -11.35 -6.00 -9.49
C GLN A 167 -10.01 -5.86 -10.23
N GLY A 168 -9.01 -6.68 -9.89
CA GLY A 168 -7.71 -6.72 -10.56
C GLY A 168 -6.68 -5.70 -10.07
N PHE A 169 -6.92 -5.03 -8.94
CA PHE A 169 -5.95 -4.10 -8.36
C PHE A 169 -4.92 -4.81 -7.47
N ALA A 170 -3.69 -4.32 -7.49
CA ALA A 170 -2.61 -4.79 -6.61
C ALA A 170 -2.56 -3.94 -5.33
N LEU A 171 -2.88 -4.59 -4.22
CA LEU A 171 -2.87 -3.98 -2.89
C LEU A 171 -2.71 -5.06 -1.82
N PHE A 172 -2.32 -4.67 -0.62
CA PHE A 172 -2.18 -5.59 0.50
C PHE A 172 -2.43 -4.91 1.83
N CYS A 173 -2.73 -5.71 2.85
CA CYS A 173 -2.91 -5.26 4.21
C CYS A 173 -1.91 -5.94 5.13
N VAL A 174 -1.44 -5.21 6.13
CA VAL A 174 -0.58 -5.75 7.20
C VAL A 174 -1.13 -5.28 8.55
N PRO A 175 -1.26 -6.17 9.54
CA PRO A 175 -1.66 -5.75 10.88
C PRO A 175 -0.55 -4.93 11.53
N LEU A 176 -0.93 -3.91 12.30
CA LEU A 176 0.02 -3.00 12.94
C LEU A 176 0.95 -3.74 13.91
N GLU A 177 0.43 -4.73 14.62
CA GLU A 177 1.23 -5.56 15.55
C GLU A 177 2.35 -6.31 14.82
N ALA A 178 2.11 -6.84 13.62
CA ALA A 178 3.17 -7.48 12.84
C ALA A 178 4.25 -6.47 12.40
N LEU A 179 3.86 -5.23 12.11
CA LEU A 179 4.81 -4.18 11.75
C LEU A 179 5.70 -3.80 12.95
N THR A 180 5.12 -3.64 14.14
CA THR A 180 5.87 -3.27 15.36
C THR A 180 6.68 -4.43 15.94
N ALA A 181 6.27 -5.67 15.70
CA ALA A 181 6.97 -6.87 16.15
C ALA A 181 8.08 -7.34 15.18
N THR A 182 8.33 -6.61 14.08
CA THR A 182 9.36 -7.00 13.10
C THR A 182 10.75 -6.85 13.74
N PRO A 183 11.53 -7.93 13.91
CA PRO A 183 12.80 -7.86 14.61
C PRO A 183 13.87 -7.23 13.72
N VAL A 184 14.57 -6.24 14.30
CA VAL A 184 15.64 -5.48 13.63
C VAL A 184 16.92 -5.56 14.44
N LEU A 185 18.00 -5.94 13.78
CA LEU A 185 19.37 -5.88 14.31
C LEU A 185 20.10 -4.75 13.60
N GLN A 186 20.55 -3.74 14.34
CA GLN A 186 21.35 -2.65 13.80
C GLN A 186 22.78 -3.13 13.63
N VAL A 187 23.26 -3.18 12.39
CA VAL A 187 24.62 -3.63 12.09
C VAL A 187 25.61 -2.50 12.33
N ARG A 188 26.61 -2.79 13.18
CA ARG A 188 27.75 -1.91 13.43
C ARG A 188 28.84 -2.12 12.40
N TYR A 189 29.20 -3.38 12.11
CA TYR A 189 30.18 -3.72 11.09
C TYR A 189 30.14 -5.21 10.70
N PHE A 190 30.70 -5.55 9.54
CA PHE A 190 31.04 -6.92 9.19
C PHE A 190 32.34 -7.35 9.90
N ALA A 191 32.26 -8.37 10.74
CA ALA A 191 33.43 -8.98 11.39
C ALA A 191 34.15 -9.98 10.46
N ALA A 192 33.40 -10.67 9.60
CA ALA A 192 33.96 -11.57 8.58
C ALA A 192 32.96 -11.72 7.41
N LEU A 193 33.47 -12.11 6.24
CA LEU A 193 32.65 -12.50 5.09
C LEU A 193 32.77 -13.98 4.74
N GLU A 194 33.91 -14.58 5.03
CA GLU A 194 34.19 -15.99 4.77
C GLU A 194 34.49 -16.75 6.07
N PRO A 195 34.15 -18.04 6.16
CA PRO A 195 33.41 -18.83 5.15
C PRO A 195 31.92 -18.46 5.07
N GLN A 196 31.41 -17.72 6.05
CA GLN A 196 30.07 -17.16 6.05
C GLN A 196 30.07 -15.73 6.63
N PRO A 197 29.21 -14.83 6.11
CA PRO A 197 29.04 -13.49 6.66
C PRO A 197 28.74 -13.50 8.16
N ARG A 198 29.51 -12.69 8.88
CA ARG A 198 29.32 -12.42 10.29
C ARG A 198 29.30 -10.92 10.52
N VAL A 199 28.23 -10.44 11.13
CA VAL A 199 28.06 -9.04 11.50
C VAL A 199 28.03 -8.89 13.01
N VAL A 200 28.57 -7.77 13.49
CA VAL A 200 28.37 -7.32 14.87
C VAL A 200 27.22 -6.34 14.86
N CYS A 201 26.23 -6.58 15.69
CA CYS A 201 24.99 -5.83 15.73
C CYS A 201 24.53 -5.50 17.15
N THR A 202 23.62 -4.55 17.28
CA THR A 202 22.90 -4.22 18.52
C THR A 202 21.40 -4.38 18.31
N THR A 203 20.66 -4.52 19.40
CA THR A 203 19.20 -4.54 19.39
C THR A 203 18.69 -3.18 19.87
N SER A 204 17.39 -2.91 19.69
CA SER A 204 16.78 -1.74 20.33
C SER A 204 16.63 -1.86 21.84
N LEU A 205 16.73 -3.07 22.40
CA LEU A 205 16.58 -3.35 23.82
C LEU A 205 17.91 -3.34 24.59
N SER A 206 19.02 -3.60 23.89
CA SER A 206 20.37 -3.61 24.47
C SER A 206 21.39 -3.07 23.48
N SER A 207 22.20 -2.14 23.97
CA SER A 207 23.37 -1.59 23.28
C SER A 207 24.59 -2.53 23.32
N GLU A 208 24.48 -3.67 24.00
CA GLU A 208 25.54 -4.68 24.01
C GLU A 208 25.67 -5.32 22.62
N PRO A 209 26.90 -5.41 22.08
CA PRO A 209 27.13 -5.98 20.77
C PRO A 209 26.92 -7.49 20.80
N VAL A 210 26.19 -8.00 19.81
CA VAL A 210 25.96 -9.43 19.56
C VAL A 210 26.48 -9.76 18.16
N GLU A 211 27.09 -10.93 18.01
CA GLU A 211 27.44 -11.45 16.68
C GLU A 211 26.24 -12.18 16.05
N PHE A 212 25.99 -11.90 14.77
CA PHE A 212 24.98 -12.58 13.97
C PHE A 212 25.62 -13.12 12.69
N THR A 213 25.37 -14.40 12.41
CA THR A 213 25.90 -15.10 11.25
C THR A 213 24.79 -15.48 10.28
N PHE A 214 25.04 -15.34 8.99
CA PHE A 214 24.10 -15.73 7.93
C PHE A 214 24.84 -16.12 6.66
N THR A 215 24.13 -16.68 5.69
CA THR A 215 24.64 -16.93 4.34
C THR A 215 23.98 -15.99 3.34
N TRP A 216 24.70 -15.53 2.31
CA TRP A 216 24.13 -14.64 1.31
C TRP A 216 22.87 -15.16 0.63
N SER A 217 22.71 -16.48 0.48
CA SER A 217 21.49 -17.11 -0.03
C SER A 217 20.25 -16.92 0.84
N GLN A 218 20.41 -16.60 2.13
CA GLN A 218 19.30 -16.32 3.06
C GLN A 218 18.75 -14.90 2.91
N VAL A 219 19.54 -13.98 2.35
CA VAL A 219 19.07 -12.63 2.03
C VAL A 219 18.07 -12.75 0.90
N SER A 220 16.81 -12.40 1.14
CA SER A 220 15.73 -12.55 0.15
C SER A 220 15.53 -11.30 -0.70
N GLN A 221 15.78 -10.12 -0.12
CA GLN A 221 15.56 -8.80 -0.72
C GLN A 221 16.31 -7.74 0.07
N ARG A 222 16.43 -6.55 -0.53
CA ARG A 222 17.04 -5.36 0.06
C ARG A 222 16.06 -4.20 0.06
N VAL A 223 16.08 -3.37 1.09
CA VAL A 223 15.31 -2.12 1.15
C VAL A 223 16.28 -0.97 1.37
N GLU A 224 16.23 0.05 0.53
CA GLU A 224 17.11 1.22 0.59
C GLU A 224 16.29 2.48 0.84
N GLY A 225 16.84 3.41 1.62
CA GLY A 225 16.17 4.67 1.93
C GLY A 225 17.14 5.79 2.25
N LEU A 226 16.72 7.00 1.88
CA LEU A 226 17.39 8.26 2.22
C LEU A 226 16.51 9.03 3.21
N LEU A 227 16.93 9.09 4.47
CA LEU A 227 16.20 9.76 5.53
C LEU A 227 16.74 11.20 5.66
N PRO A 228 15.92 12.25 5.52
CA PRO A 228 16.39 13.63 5.63
C PRO A 228 16.83 13.95 7.07
N ILE A 229 17.94 14.67 7.18
CA ILE A 229 18.43 15.26 8.42
C ILE A 229 18.13 16.76 8.36
N PHE A 230 17.20 17.20 9.20
CA PHE A 230 16.77 18.59 9.30
C PHE A 230 17.65 19.37 10.29
N GLU A 231 18.01 20.60 9.93
CA GLU A 231 18.57 21.57 10.86
C GLU A 231 17.82 22.90 10.80
N GLN A 232 17.79 23.61 11.94
CA GLN A 232 17.28 24.99 12.00
C GLN A 232 18.37 25.95 11.52
N VAL A 233 18.13 26.57 10.36
CA VAL A 233 18.98 27.61 9.81
C VAL A 233 18.38 28.99 10.06
N PHE A 234 19.25 29.97 10.31
CA PHE A 234 18.89 31.37 10.37
C PHE A 234 19.04 31.98 8.98
N ASP A 235 17.91 32.34 8.37
CA ASP A 235 17.87 32.99 7.06
C ASP A 235 17.45 34.45 7.23
N ARG A 236 18.02 35.38 6.47
CA ARG A 236 17.61 36.79 6.50
C ARG A 236 16.67 37.03 5.34
N ASP A 237 15.45 37.48 5.64
CA ASP A 237 14.51 37.86 4.60
C ASP A 237 15.01 39.08 3.79
N ARG A 238 14.30 39.44 2.72
CA ARG A 238 14.64 40.59 1.87
C ARG A 238 14.67 41.94 2.62
N GLN A 239 14.18 41.99 3.86
CA GLN A 239 14.18 43.17 4.73
C GLN A 239 15.25 43.08 5.83
N GLY A 240 16.09 42.03 5.83
CA GLY A 240 17.17 41.83 6.80
C GLY A 240 16.71 41.22 8.13
N LYS A 241 15.44 40.83 8.26
CA LYS A 241 14.91 40.19 9.46
C LYS A 241 15.31 38.73 9.48
N VAL A 242 15.89 38.31 10.60
CA VAL A 242 16.28 36.91 10.82
C VAL A 242 15.02 36.07 11.00
N THR A 243 14.80 35.14 10.09
CA THR A 243 13.77 34.10 10.12
C THR A 243 14.42 32.76 10.40
N ARG A 244 13.80 31.94 11.26
CA ARG A 244 14.21 30.54 11.44
C ARG A 244 13.46 29.70 10.42
N LYS A 245 14.18 28.88 9.66
CA LYS A 245 13.60 27.90 8.75
C LYS A 245 14.28 26.56 8.99
N GLU A 246 13.50 25.49 8.87
CA GLU A 246 14.07 24.15 8.78
C GLU A 246 14.53 23.90 7.35
N GLN A 247 15.76 23.40 7.21
CA GLN A 247 16.33 23.02 5.93
C GLN A 247 16.95 21.62 6.05
N ILE A 248 16.80 20.82 5.01
CA ILE A 248 17.50 19.53 4.88
C ILE A 248 18.98 19.83 4.63
N GLN A 249 19.85 19.38 5.53
CA GLN A 249 21.31 19.58 5.42
C GLN A 249 22.03 18.34 4.91
N ASP A 250 21.59 17.15 5.31
CA ASP A 250 22.17 15.88 4.90
C ASP A 250 21.08 14.80 4.80
N HIS A 251 21.44 13.64 4.27
CA HIS A 251 20.61 12.45 4.25
C HIS A 251 21.32 11.29 4.94
N ALA A 252 20.62 10.67 5.88
CA ALA A 252 20.97 9.38 6.44
C ALA A 252 20.66 8.26 5.42
N GLN A 253 21.71 7.63 4.90
CA GLN A 253 21.57 6.47 4.01
C GLN A 253 21.35 5.21 4.84
N CYS A 254 20.24 4.52 4.57
CA CYS A 254 19.86 3.28 5.24
C CYS A 254 19.69 2.16 4.22
N CYS A 255 20.03 0.95 4.64
CA CYS A 255 19.86 -0.27 3.86
C CYS A 255 19.48 -1.42 4.80
N ASP A 256 18.35 -2.06 4.55
CA ASP A 256 17.92 -3.25 5.26
C ASP A 256 18.10 -4.49 4.38
N LEU A 257 18.80 -5.50 4.92
CA LEU A 257 18.82 -6.84 4.34
C LEU A 257 17.76 -7.70 5.03
N HIS A 258 16.86 -8.30 4.25
CA HIS A 258 15.79 -9.12 4.80
C HIS A 258 16.17 -10.60 4.75
N LEU A 259 16.14 -11.26 5.91
CA LEU A 259 16.35 -12.69 6.08
C LEU A 259 15.02 -13.33 6.53
N LEU A 260 14.14 -13.61 5.57
CA LEU A 260 12.76 -14.01 5.86
C LEU A 260 12.67 -15.33 6.62
N GLN A 261 13.54 -16.29 6.30
CA GLN A 261 13.54 -17.61 6.95
C GLN A 261 13.95 -17.51 8.43
N GLN A 262 14.89 -16.62 8.73
CA GLN A 262 15.38 -16.32 10.09
C GLN A 262 14.45 -15.35 10.81
N ASN A 263 13.39 -14.86 10.15
CA ASN A 263 12.53 -13.81 10.62
C ASN A 263 13.35 -12.61 11.13
N GLN A 264 14.26 -12.06 10.33
CA GLN A 264 15.19 -11.02 10.80
C GLN A 264 15.44 -9.95 9.73
N ILE A 265 15.53 -8.69 10.16
CA ILE A 265 16.06 -7.58 9.36
C ILE A 265 17.45 -7.20 9.91
N LEU A 266 18.44 -7.12 9.03
CA LEU A 266 19.74 -6.51 9.32
C LEU A 266 19.76 -5.09 8.77
N ARG A 267 19.74 -4.10 9.66
CA ARG A 267 19.70 -2.68 9.31
C ARG A 267 21.08 -2.08 9.31
N PHE A 268 21.48 -1.55 8.17
CA PHE A 268 22.71 -0.78 7.98
C PHE A 268 22.34 0.70 7.88
N TYR A 269 23.08 1.54 8.59
CA TYR A 269 22.97 3.00 8.52
C TYR A 269 24.35 3.60 8.40
N ARG A 270 24.59 4.46 7.41
CA ARG A 270 25.91 5.04 7.11
C ARG A 270 26.58 5.68 8.34
N GLY A 271 25.83 6.46 9.11
CA GLY A 271 26.39 7.15 10.28
C GLY A 271 26.66 6.24 11.48
N GLY A 272 25.94 5.11 11.58
CA GLY A 272 26.12 4.11 12.64
C GLY A 272 27.15 3.03 12.30
N TYR A 273 27.48 2.87 11.02
CA TYR A 273 28.41 1.83 10.57
C TYR A 273 29.87 2.19 10.91
N GLN A 274 30.55 1.31 11.63
CA GLN A 274 31.91 1.47 12.11
C GLN A 274 32.93 0.96 11.09
N PHE A 275 33.16 1.75 10.05
CA PHE A 275 34.07 1.45 8.94
C PHE A 275 35.54 1.16 9.33
N HIS A 276 35.94 1.40 10.59
CA HIS A 276 37.30 1.19 11.08
C HIS A 276 37.47 -0.10 11.90
N GLN A 277 36.38 -0.77 12.31
CA GLN A 277 36.45 -1.97 13.16
C GLN A 277 36.27 -3.28 12.39
N GLY A 278 35.57 -3.23 11.25
CA GLY A 278 35.26 -4.42 10.45
C GLY A 278 36.29 -4.78 9.40
N ILE A 279 35.87 -5.66 8.49
CA ILE A 279 36.67 -6.06 7.33
C ILE A 279 37.03 -4.85 6.43
N PRO A 280 38.23 -4.85 5.81
CA PRO A 280 38.63 -3.81 4.87
C PRO A 280 37.86 -3.94 3.54
N LEU A 281 36.84 -3.09 3.34
CA LEU A 281 35.97 -3.10 2.15
C LEU A 281 36.73 -2.88 0.83
N SER A 282 37.86 -2.17 0.86
CA SER A 282 38.71 -1.90 -0.30
C SER A 282 39.34 -3.16 -0.91
N LYS A 283 39.39 -4.27 -0.18
CA LYS A 283 39.94 -5.55 -0.66
C LYS A 283 38.88 -6.48 -1.24
N VAL A 284 37.59 -6.18 -1.02
CA VAL A 284 36.49 -7.11 -1.30
C VAL A 284 35.64 -6.64 -2.49
N ALA A 285 35.44 -5.33 -2.65
CA ALA A 285 34.73 -4.79 -3.81
C ALA A 285 35.72 -4.64 -4.98
N GLU A 286 35.64 -5.52 -6.00
CA GLU A 286 36.51 -5.46 -7.20
C GLU A 286 36.20 -4.27 -8.15
N VAL A 287 35.25 -3.41 -7.84
CA VAL A 287 34.81 -2.28 -8.69
C VAL A 287 34.45 -1.13 -7.73
N ILE A 288 35.09 0.05 -7.66
CA ILE A 288 35.32 1.09 -8.66
C ILE A 288 36.64 1.80 -8.28
N GLN A 289 37.79 1.36 -8.79
CA GLN A 289 39.04 2.13 -8.63
C GLN A 289 39.26 3.13 -9.78
N SER A 290 38.55 2.96 -10.90
CA SER A 290 38.81 3.68 -12.15
C SER A 290 38.03 4.98 -12.36
N GLU A 291 37.00 5.29 -11.55
CA GLU A 291 36.16 6.49 -11.78
C GLU A 291 36.26 7.57 -10.69
N LEU A 292 37.05 7.35 -9.63
CA LEU A 292 37.02 8.23 -8.45
C LEU A 292 38.44 8.64 -8.02
N HIS A 293 38.91 9.79 -8.52
CA HIS A 293 39.93 10.63 -7.86
C HIS A 293 39.32 11.28 -6.60
N LEU A 294 38.69 10.51 -5.72
CA LEU A 294 38.10 10.97 -4.47
C LEU A 294 38.80 10.32 -3.29
N ASP A 295 38.94 11.07 -2.20
CA ASP A 295 39.54 10.63 -0.95
C ASP A 295 38.82 9.36 -0.46
N GLN A 296 39.46 8.20 -0.59
CA GLN A 296 38.92 6.88 -0.23
C GLN A 296 38.60 6.75 1.26
N ASN A 297 38.93 7.77 2.06
CA ASN A 297 38.72 7.82 3.49
C ASN A 297 37.36 8.40 3.91
N THR A 298 36.56 8.95 3.00
CA THR A 298 35.22 9.47 3.33
C THR A 298 34.22 8.34 3.64
N SER A 299 33.31 8.57 4.61
CA SER A 299 32.24 7.62 4.94
C SER A 299 31.33 7.32 3.75
N TRP A 300 31.15 8.29 2.85
CA TRP A 300 30.39 8.14 1.60
C TRP A 300 31.04 7.13 0.64
N ALA A 301 32.35 7.23 0.41
CA ALA A 301 33.07 6.29 -0.46
C ALA A 301 32.99 4.86 0.08
N LYS A 302 33.13 4.69 1.41
CA LYS A 302 33.02 3.39 2.06
C LYS A 302 31.60 2.82 2.06
N TRP A 303 30.57 3.66 2.18
CA TRP A 303 29.18 3.23 2.01
C TRP A 303 28.93 2.72 0.58
N ARG A 304 29.49 3.37 -0.44
CA ARG A 304 29.38 2.91 -1.83
C ARG A 304 30.06 1.55 -2.05
N GLN A 305 31.22 1.33 -1.43
CA GLN A 305 31.87 0.00 -1.43
C GLN A 305 30.99 -1.06 -0.78
N LEU A 306 30.33 -0.73 0.33
CA LEU A 306 29.39 -1.63 1.01
C LEU A 306 28.15 -1.94 0.16
N SER A 307 27.63 -0.94 -0.55
CA SER A 307 26.54 -1.11 -1.52
C SER A 307 26.93 -2.03 -2.68
N SER A 308 28.14 -1.87 -3.22
CA SER A 308 28.70 -2.76 -4.24
C SER A 308 28.84 -4.21 -3.73
N LEU A 309 29.31 -4.39 -2.48
CA LEU A 309 29.37 -5.70 -1.83
C LEU A 309 27.99 -6.37 -1.76
N TRP A 310 26.96 -5.64 -1.33
CA TRP A 310 25.60 -6.17 -1.33
C TRP A 310 25.12 -6.51 -2.73
N GLN A 311 25.41 -5.70 -3.73
CA GLN A 311 25.02 -5.96 -5.12
C GLN A 311 25.68 -7.25 -5.65
N GLN A 312 26.98 -7.41 -5.40
CA GLN A 312 27.74 -8.59 -5.82
C GLN A 312 27.18 -9.88 -5.23
N HIS A 313 26.82 -9.87 -3.94
CA HIS A 313 26.34 -11.08 -3.25
C HIS A 313 24.82 -11.31 -3.33
N CYS A 314 24.03 -10.25 -3.52
CA CYS A 314 22.57 -10.36 -3.60
C CYS A 314 22.08 -10.58 -5.03
N GLY A 315 22.86 -10.24 -6.06
CA GLY A 315 22.50 -10.42 -7.47
C GLY A 315 21.17 -9.75 -7.83
N ASP A 316 20.30 -10.50 -8.51
CA ASP A 316 19.01 -10.01 -9.05
C ASP A 316 17.85 -10.02 -8.05
N ARG A 317 18.14 -10.17 -6.75
CA ARG A 317 17.08 -10.16 -5.73
C ARG A 317 16.41 -8.78 -5.66
N PRO A 318 15.11 -8.72 -5.26
CA PRO A 318 14.38 -7.46 -5.22
C PRO A 318 15.08 -6.39 -4.39
N VAL A 319 15.15 -5.18 -4.94
CA VAL A 319 15.63 -3.97 -4.26
C VAL A 319 14.49 -2.97 -4.21
N TRP A 320 14.03 -2.64 -3.01
CA TRP A 320 12.99 -1.65 -2.76
C TRP A 320 13.64 -0.30 -2.48
N GLN A 321 13.44 0.67 -3.37
CA GLN A 321 14.14 1.96 -3.34
C GLN A 321 13.22 3.18 -3.42
N ASP A 322 11.90 2.96 -3.50
CA ASP A 322 10.89 4.03 -3.64
C ASP A 322 10.51 4.65 -2.28
N PHE A 323 11.42 4.59 -1.30
CA PHE A 323 11.15 5.02 0.06
C PHE A 323 10.72 6.49 0.14
N THR A 324 11.40 7.40 -0.56
CA THR A 324 11.11 8.84 -0.47
C THR A 324 9.68 9.15 -0.88
N SER A 325 9.23 8.65 -2.04
CA SER A 325 7.87 8.86 -2.52
C SER A 325 6.82 8.21 -1.61
N PHE A 326 7.12 7.03 -1.05
CA PHE A 326 6.26 6.41 -0.05
C PHE A 326 6.17 7.30 1.21
N ALA A 327 7.31 7.71 1.76
CA ALA A 327 7.43 8.46 3.00
C ALA A 327 6.66 9.78 2.93
N GLU A 328 6.83 10.55 1.85
CA GLU A 328 6.11 11.82 1.63
C GLU A 328 4.59 11.70 1.83
N THR A 329 4.01 10.55 1.45
CA THR A 329 2.58 10.28 1.65
C THR A 329 2.27 9.60 2.98
N ALA A 330 3.20 8.84 3.55
CA ALA A 330 3.03 8.19 4.85
C ALA A 330 3.06 9.20 6.01
N LEU A 331 3.74 10.34 5.82
CA LEU A 331 3.81 11.43 6.80
C LEU A 331 2.45 12.04 7.13
N ASP A 332 1.44 11.88 6.26
CA ASP A 332 0.06 12.26 6.56
C ASP A 332 -0.55 11.42 7.71
N PHE A 333 0.08 10.30 8.08
CA PHE A 333 -0.36 9.36 9.11
C PHE A 333 0.52 9.40 10.36
N THR A 334 0.81 10.58 10.89
CA THR A 334 1.71 10.76 12.05
C THR A 334 1.29 9.97 13.30
N GLU A 335 -0.01 9.81 13.54
CA GLU A 335 -0.54 9.00 14.66
C GLU A 335 -0.24 7.49 14.52
N LEU A 336 -0.15 6.99 13.29
CA LEU A 336 0.31 5.63 13.04
C LEU A 336 1.82 5.55 13.26
N LEU A 337 2.56 6.49 12.68
CA LEU A 337 4.02 6.50 12.72
C LEU A 337 4.55 6.60 14.15
N SER A 338 3.87 7.32 15.04
CA SER A 338 4.26 7.42 16.46
C SER A 338 4.20 6.08 17.21
N LYS A 339 3.46 5.10 16.69
CA LYS A 339 3.35 3.74 17.25
C LYS A 339 4.40 2.78 16.69
N ILE A 340 5.13 3.18 15.66
CA ILE A 340 6.12 2.32 15.00
C ILE A 340 7.51 2.66 15.55
N PRO A 341 8.15 1.73 16.29
CA PRO A 341 9.50 1.95 16.79
C PRO A 341 10.46 2.04 15.60
N PRO A 342 11.20 3.14 15.42
CA PRO A 342 12.00 3.34 14.23
C PRO A 342 13.21 2.40 14.14
N HIS A 343 13.66 1.81 15.26
CA HIS A 343 14.87 0.98 15.34
C HIS A 343 16.08 1.59 14.61
N ILE A 344 16.23 2.91 14.69
CA ILE A 344 17.40 3.65 14.23
C ILE A 344 17.61 4.84 15.18
N HIS A 345 18.87 5.11 15.50
CA HIS A 345 19.25 6.26 16.30
C HIS A 345 20.10 7.19 15.43
N LEU A 346 19.43 8.16 14.81
CA LEU A 346 20.10 9.21 14.06
C LEU A 346 20.56 10.31 15.02
N PHE A 347 21.80 10.78 14.85
CA PHE A 347 22.30 11.91 15.63
C PHE A 347 21.68 13.21 15.13
N ARG A 348 20.56 13.63 15.74
CA ARG A 348 19.83 14.86 15.43
C ARG A 348 19.19 15.44 16.68
N ARG A 349 18.73 16.69 16.59
CA ARG A 349 18.15 17.42 17.74
C ARG A 349 16.76 16.92 18.15
N GLU A 350 15.95 16.51 17.19
CA GLU A 350 14.55 16.12 17.40
C GLU A 350 14.23 14.86 16.61
N ASP A 351 13.30 14.05 17.12
CA ASP A 351 12.82 12.88 16.40
C ASP A 351 12.03 13.27 15.14
N SER A 352 12.18 12.48 14.08
CA SER A 352 11.54 12.71 12.80
C SER A 352 10.64 11.52 12.46
N PRO A 353 9.40 11.78 12.01
CA PRO A 353 8.50 10.73 11.53
C PRO A 353 9.06 9.97 10.31
N TRP A 354 10.08 10.50 9.63
CA TRP A 354 10.78 9.81 8.55
C TRP A 354 11.43 8.49 8.98
N ASP A 355 11.87 8.38 10.23
CA ASP A 355 12.51 7.16 10.73
C ASP A 355 11.48 6.04 10.91
N ALA A 356 10.34 6.38 11.51
CA ALA A 356 9.21 5.47 11.62
C ALA A 356 8.64 5.12 10.25
N ALA A 357 8.63 6.06 9.30
CA ALA A 357 8.23 5.81 7.92
C ALA A 357 9.18 4.82 7.23
N PHE A 358 10.50 4.90 7.48
CA PHE A 358 11.45 3.94 6.93
C PHE A 358 11.24 2.55 7.53
N MET A 359 11.03 2.46 8.85
CA MET A 359 10.67 1.19 9.49
C MET A 359 9.37 0.62 8.92
N LEU A 360 8.35 1.45 8.72
CA LEU A 360 7.09 1.05 8.09
C LEU A 360 7.34 0.50 6.69
N TYR A 361 8.05 1.24 5.83
CA TYR A 361 8.33 0.83 4.45
C TYR A 361 9.08 -0.51 4.39
N SER A 362 10.13 -0.65 5.19
CA SER A 362 10.93 -1.87 5.29
C SER A 362 10.10 -3.05 5.81
N SER A 363 9.32 -2.86 6.87
CA SER A 363 8.46 -3.91 7.43
C SER A 363 7.36 -4.33 6.47
N LEU A 364 6.79 -3.39 5.71
CA LEU A 364 5.83 -3.71 4.65
C LEU A 364 6.46 -4.62 3.59
N ALA A 365 7.67 -4.32 3.13
CA ALA A 365 8.39 -5.18 2.19
C ALA A 365 8.71 -6.56 2.78
N PHE A 366 9.07 -6.62 4.05
CA PHE A 366 9.30 -7.86 4.78
C PHE A 366 8.05 -8.75 4.80
N HIS A 367 6.90 -8.21 5.21
CA HIS A 367 5.64 -8.97 5.30
C HIS A 367 5.02 -9.27 3.93
N ARG A 368 5.18 -8.38 2.95
CA ARG A 368 4.74 -8.60 1.56
C ARG A 368 5.40 -9.84 0.96
N ALA A 369 6.71 -9.96 1.14
CA ALA A 369 7.47 -11.12 0.63
C ALA A 369 7.10 -12.42 1.36
N ARG A 370 6.84 -12.39 2.68
CA ARG A 370 6.39 -13.58 3.44
C ARG A 370 5.02 -14.09 3.01
N SER A 371 4.15 -13.18 2.58
CA SER A 371 2.77 -13.51 2.17
C SER A 371 2.70 -14.15 0.77
N GLY A 372 3.85 -14.42 0.12
CA GLY A 372 3.93 -15.19 -1.12
C GLY A 372 3.49 -14.46 -2.39
N SER A 373 3.13 -13.18 -2.34
CA SER A 373 2.78 -12.38 -3.53
C SER A 373 4.00 -11.73 -4.19
N ASN A 374 5.07 -12.50 -4.39
CA ASN A 374 6.14 -12.04 -5.27
C ASN A 374 5.76 -12.40 -6.72
N ARG A 375 4.97 -11.54 -7.35
CA ARG A 375 5.00 -11.13 -8.77
C ARG A 375 3.73 -10.41 -9.16
#